data_AF-A0A8C4QHL0-F1
#
_entry.id   AF-A0A8C4QHL0-F1
#
_cell.length_a   1.000
_cell.length_b   1.000
_cell.length_c   1.000
_cell.angle_alpha   90.00
_cell.angle_beta   90.00
_cell.angle_gamma   90.00
#
_symmetry.space_group_name_H-M   'P 1'
#
loop_
_entity.id
_entity.type
_entity.pdbx_description
1 polymer ?
#
loop_
_entity_poly.entity_id
_entity_poly.type
_entity_poly.pdbx_seq_one_letter_code
_entity_poly.pdbx_strand_id
1 'polypeptide(L)'
;MRLRRNRLGRTGCFIVLDAMLERIRHENTVDVYGLVTCLRTQRNYTVQTEEQYAFVHEALPRVLFLRSAILVTLFLYTMSFI
;
A
#
# COMPACT_ATOMS: atom_id res chain seq x y z
N MET A 1 11.92 -15.22 -22.28
CA MET A 1 10.59 -14.99 -21.67
C MET A 1 10.36 -13.47 -21.59
N ARG A 2 9.46 -12.94 -22.45
CA ARG A 2 9.29 -11.48 -22.66
C ARG A 2 8.63 -10.83 -21.44
N LEU A 3 9.39 -10.00 -20.72
CA LEU A 3 8.90 -9.04 -19.73
C LEU A 3 8.04 -7.97 -20.42
N ARG A 4 6.77 -8.25 -20.67
CA ARG A 4 5.77 -7.18 -20.83
C ARG A 4 5.56 -6.58 -19.44
N ARG A 5 6.40 -5.60 -19.10
CA ARG A 5 6.18 -4.65 -18.01
C ARG A 5 4.91 -3.84 -18.34
N ASN A 6 3.75 -4.43 -18.05
CA ASN A 6 2.48 -3.71 -18.12
C ASN A 6 2.54 -2.56 -17.09
N ARG A 7 2.59 -1.32 -17.58
CA ARG A 7 2.57 -0.09 -16.78
C ARG A 7 1.29 0.07 -15.92
N LEU A 8 0.32 -0.83 -16.09
CA LEU A 8 -1.00 -0.78 -15.50
C LEU A 8 -1.04 -1.31 -14.04
N GLY A 9 -0.11 -2.20 -13.65
CA GLY A 9 -0.12 -2.82 -12.32
C GLY A 9 0.51 -1.98 -11.20
N ARG A 10 1.52 -1.15 -11.51
CA ARG A 10 2.28 -0.41 -10.49
C ARG A 10 1.52 0.78 -9.93
N THR A 11 0.84 1.54 -10.79
CA THR A 11 0.00 2.67 -10.37
C THR A 11 -1.21 2.18 -9.58
N GLY A 12 -1.80 1.04 -9.98
CA GLY A 12 -2.89 0.41 -9.24
C GLY A 12 -2.47 0.00 -7.83
N CYS A 13 -1.33 -0.68 -7.66
CA CYS A 13 -0.80 -1.03 -6.34
C CYS A 13 -0.51 0.19 -5.47
N PHE A 14 0.00 1.28 -6.05
CA PHE A 14 0.29 2.49 -5.28
C PHE A 14 -0.98 3.14 -4.73
N ILE A 15 -2.02 3.27 -5.56
CA ILE A 15 -3.33 3.81 -5.13
C ILE A 15 -3.96 2.93 -4.04
N VAL A 16 -3.85 1.60 -4.18
CA VAL A 16 -4.36 0.64 -3.19
C VAL A 16 -3.65 0.81 -1.86
N LEU A 17 -2.32 0.89 -1.88
CA LEU A 17 -1.49 1.05 -0.68
C LEU A 17 -1.78 2.38 0.03
N ASP A 18 -1.89 3.47 -0.73
CA ASP A 18 -2.18 4.80 -0.21
C ASP A 18 -3.57 4.86 0.46
N ALA A 19 -4.60 4.35 -0.22
CA ALA A 19 -5.95 4.26 0.32
C ALA A 19 -6.02 3.37 1.58
N MET A 20 -5.26 2.27 1.61
CA MET A 20 -5.17 1.41 2.80
C MET A 20 -4.47 2.09 3.97
N LEU A 21 -3.37 2.82 3.72
CA LEU A 21 -2.66 3.55 4.75
C LEU A 21 -3.52 4.63 5.39
N GLU A 22 -4.36 5.29 4.60
CA GLU A 22 -5.31 6.28 5.11
C GLU A 22 -6.41 5.61 5.94
N ARG A 23 -6.99 4.50 5.48
CA ARG A 23 -7.98 3.74 6.28
C ARG A 23 -7.40 3.21 7.59
N ILE A 24 -6.16 2.73 7.59
CA ILE A 24 -5.49 2.29 8.83
C ILE A 24 -5.35 3.45 9.82
N ARG A 25 -5.14 4.69 9.36
CA ARG A 25 -5.07 5.85 10.27
C ARG A 25 -6.40 6.18 10.93
N HIS A 26 -7.51 6.03 10.21
CA HIS A 26 -8.83 6.43 10.70
C HIS A 26 -9.57 5.30 11.43
N GLU A 27 -9.52 4.09 10.86
CA GLU A 27 -10.34 2.95 11.29
C GLU A 27 -9.51 1.85 11.99
N ASN A 28 -8.17 1.88 11.90
CA ASN A 28 -7.27 0.80 12.34
C ASN A 28 -7.64 -0.59 11.77
N THR A 29 -8.39 -0.64 10.68
CA THR A 29 -8.79 -1.89 10.00
C THR A 29 -8.08 -2.01 8.66
N VAL A 30 -7.87 -3.26 8.24
CA VAL A 30 -7.24 -3.59 6.95
C VAL A 30 -8.19 -4.50 6.18
N ASP A 31 -8.77 -4.00 5.09
CA ASP A 31 -9.66 -4.77 4.22
C ASP A 31 -9.22 -4.68 2.75
N VAL A 32 -8.21 -5.48 2.41
CA VAL A 32 -7.66 -5.55 1.05
C VAL A 32 -8.72 -6.05 0.06
N TYR A 33 -9.57 -7.00 0.47
CA TYR A 33 -10.61 -7.57 -0.39
C TYR A 33 -11.69 -6.56 -0.75
N GLY A 34 -12.22 -5.84 0.24
CA GLY A 34 -13.22 -4.80 0.03
C GLY A 34 -12.69 -3.65 -0.82
N LEU A 35 -11.42 -3.26 -0.64
CA LEU A 35 -10.82 -2.22 -1.48
C LEU A 35 -10.59 -2.69 -2.91
N VAL A 36 -10.11 -3.92 -3.14
CA VAL A 36 -9.96 -4.47 -4.50
C VAL A 36 -11.33 -4.57 -5.18
N THR A 37 -12.37 -4.95 -4.45
CA THR A 37 -13.76 -5.00 -4.95
C THR A 37 -14.28 -3.60 -5.28
N CYS A 38 -14.02 -2.60 -4.44
CA CYS A 38 -14.40 -1.20 -4.68
C CYS A 38 -13.62 -0.55 -5.84
N LEU A 39 -12.34 -0.87 -5.99
CA LEU A 39 -11.54 -0.39 -7.12
C LEU A 39 -11.96 -1.04 -8.43
N ARG A 40 -12.46 -2.29 -8.38
CA ARG A 40 -13.07 -2.94 -9.54
C ARG A 40 -14.37 -2.26 -9.97
N THR A 41 -15.18 -1.74 -9.05
CA THR A 41 -16.40 -1.00 -9.39
C THR A 41 -16.13 0.41 -9.92
N GLN A 42 -15.08 1.09 -9.44
CA GLN A 42 -14.71 2.42 -9.95
C GLN A 42 -13.88 2.39 -11.24
N ARG A 43 -13.03 1.37 -11.43
CA ARG A 43 -12.19 1.24 -12.61
C ARG A 43 -12.06 -0.23 -13.00
N ASN A 44 -12.75 -0.61 -14.07
CA ASN A 44 -12.62 -1.95 -14.65
C ASN A 44 -11.12 -2.26 -14.89
N TYR A 45 -10.67 -3.44 -14.43
CA TYR A 45 -9.31 -3.99 -14.53
C TYR A 45 -8.27 -3.64 -13.47
N THR A 46 -8.67 -3.11 -12.30
CA THR A 46 -7.73 -2.92 -11.19
C THR A 46 -7.46 -4.25 -10.47
N VAL A 47 -6.19 -4.69 -10.42
CA VAL A 47 -5.69 -5.97 -9.86
C VAL A 47 -6.24 -7.21 -10.60
N GLN A 48 -5.66 -7.51 -11.78
CA GLN A 48 -6.05 -8.67 -12.60
C GLN A 48 -5.32 -9.96 -12.23
N THR A 49 -4.16 -9.88 -11.59
CA THR A 49 -3.29 -11.04 -11.36
C THR A 49 -3.13 -11.31 -9.87
N GLU A 50 -3.11 -12.59 -9.52
CA GLU A 50 -2.88 -13.08 -8.15
C GLU A 50 -1.57 -12.53 -7.56
N GLU A 51 -0.53 -12.41 -8.40
CA GLU A 51 0.76 -11.84 -8.03
C GLU A 51 0.65 -10.39 -7.50
N GLN A 52 -0.27 -9.58 -8.05
CA GLN A 52 -0.47 -8.20 -7.58
C GLN A 52 -1.20 -8.16 -6.24
N TYR A 53 -2.13 -9.11 -6.03
CA TYR A 53 -2.83 -9.24 -4.76
C TYR A 53 -1.88 -9.72 -3.65
N ALA A 54 -1.04 -10.71 -3.94
CA ALA A 54 0.02 -11.18 -3.03
C ALA A 54 1.00 -10.06 -2.69
N PHE A 55 1.40 -9.25 -3.68
CA PHE A 55 2.28 -8.11 -3.48
C PHE A 55 1.70 -7.06 -2.53
N VAL A 56 0.40 -6.73 -2.64
CA VAL A 56 -0.25 -5.74 -1.75
C VAL A 56 -0.27 -6.24 -0.30
N HIS A 57 -0.56 -7.53 -0.09
CA HIS A 57 -0.53 -8.16 1.23
C HIS A 57 0.87 -8.14 1.86
N GLU A 58 1.92 -8.37 1.06
CA GLU A 58 3.30 -8.31 1.57
C GLU A 58 3.79 -6.87 1.78
N ALA A 59 3.37 -5.93 0.94
CA ALA A 59 3.80 -4.54 0.99
C ALA A 59 3.16 -3.76 2.15
N LEU A 60 1.92 -4.05 2.52
CA LEU A 60 1.18 -3.33 3.56
C LEU A 60 1.91 -3.31 4.93
N PRO A 61 2.29 -4.45 5.51
CA PRO A 61 3.03 -4.49 6.77
C PRO A 61 4.38 -3.77 6.66
N ARG A 62 5.07 -3.93 5.52
CA ARG A 62 6.37 -3.32 5.27
C ARG A 62 6.29 -1.80 5.29
N VAL A 63 5.28 -1.21 4.66
CA VAL A 63 5.09 0.25 4.64
C VAL A 63 4.66 0.76 6.02
N LEU A 64 3.80 0.03 6.73
CA LEU A 64 3.41 0.40 8.10
C LEU A 64 4.62 0.44 9.05
N PHE A 65 5.46 -0.60 8.99
CA PHE A 65 6.69 -0.68 9.77
C PHE A 65 7.68 0.44 9.43
N LEU A 66 7.87 0.73 8.14
CA LEU A 66 8.75 1.81 7.70
C LEU A 66 8.24 3.19 8.19
N ARG A 67 6.92 3.41 8.15
CA ARG A 67 6.31 4.67 8.64
C ARG A 67 6.54 4.87 10.13
N SER A 68 6.39 3.81 10.94
CA SER A 68 6.72 3.89 12.37
C SER A 68 8.20 4.12 12.63
N ALA A 69 9.09 3.44 11.90
CA ALA A 69 10.53 3.58 12.08
C ALA A 69 11.02 5.01 11.75
N ILE A 70 10.53 5.59 10.64
CA ILE A 70 10.89 6.95 10.21
C ILE A 70 10.47 8.00 11.25
N LEU A 71 9.27 7.87 11.83
CA LEU A 71 8.80 8.80 12.87
C LEU A 71 9.64 8.70 14.15
N VAL A 72 10.03 7.49 14.56
CA VAL A 72 10.90 7.28 15.72
C VAL A 72 12.29 7.85 15.47
N THR A 73 12.87 7.62 14.28
CA THR A 73 14.17 8.19 13.92
C THR A 73 14.14 9.72 13.86
N LEU A 74 13.11 10.32 13.24
CA LEU A 74 12.94 11.78 13.22
C LEU A 74 12.79 12.36 14.63
N PHE A 75 11.98 11.73 15.47
CA PHE A 75 11.78 12.17 16.86
C PHE A 75 13.08 12.11 17.67
N LEU A 76 13.82 11.00 17.59
CA LEU A 76 15.12 10.86 18.25
C LEU A 76 16.17 11.85 17.72
N TYR A 77 16.15 12.14 16.41
CA TYR A 77 17.06 13.12 15.80
C TYR A 77 16.76 14.55 16.30
N THR A 78 15.48 14.92 16.42
CA THR A 78 15.10 16.23 16.99
C THR A 78 15.44 16.39 18.47
N MET A 79 15.37 15.30 19.25
CA MET A 79 15.74 15.31 20.68
C MET A 79 17.25 15.32 20.91
N SER A 80 18.05 14.97 19.90
CA SER A 80 19.51 15.03 19.97
C SER A 80 20.07 16.41 19.55
N PHE A 81 19.22 17.29 19.02
CA PHE A 81 19.58 18.63 18.53
C PHE A 81 18.94 19.77 19.35
N ILE A 82 18.20 19.42 20.41
CA ILE A 82 17.75 20.33 21.48
C ILE A 82 18.65 20.09 22.69
#